data_AF-A0A966YGG4-F1
#
_entry.id   AF-A0A966YGG4-F1
#
_cell.length_a   1.000
_cell.length_b   1.000
_cell.length_c   1.000
_cell.angle_alpha   90.00
_cell.angle_beta   90.00
_cell.angle_gamma   90.00
#
_symmetry.space_group_name_H-M   'P 1'
#
loop_
_entity.id
_entity.type
_entity.pdbx_description
1 polymer ?
#
loop_
_entity_poly.entity_id
_entity_poly.type
_entity_poly.pdbx_seq_one_letter_code
_entity_poly.pdbx_strand_id
1 'polypeptide(L)'
;MKPRNGACRMPAERIAQSPQVVLILSTFGTAEAAEACGRQLVTDGLAACVQVDGPIRSIYRWRDEVQIDEEFRLLIKTSPAAAANCQTTLEQVHPYDLPEIVVLDAAASPAYAAWVAGTPT
;
A
#
# COMPACT_ATOMS: atom_id res chain seq x y z
N MET A 1 14.37 -14.89 41.82
CA MET A 1 14.37 -14.78 40.35
C MET A 1 12.95 -14.47 39.90
N LYS A 2 12.65 -13.20 39.55
CA LYS A 2 11.28 -12.77 39.16
C LYS A 2 11.04 -13.11 37.69
N PRO A 3 9.84 -13.59 37.30
CA PRO A 3 9.51 -13.83 35.90
C PRO A 3 9.30 -12.49 35.18
N ARG A 4 9.90 -12.35 33.99
CA ARG A 4 9.68 -11.22 33.08
C ARG A 4 8.31 -11.37 32.41
N ASN A 5 7.25 -10.93 33.09
CA ASN A 5 5.97 -10.68 32.44
C ASN A 5 6.03 -9.31 31.76
N GLY A 6 6.50 -9.29 30.51
CA GLY A 6 6.57 -8.11 29.67
C GLY A 6 5.89 -8.36 28.33
N ALA A 7 4.60 -8.69 28.35
CA ALA A 7 3.80 -8.54 27.15
C ALA A 7 3.79 -7.04 26.81
N CYS A 8 4.57 -6.64 25.80
CA CYS A 8 4.64 -5.27 25.31
C CYS A 8 3.28 -4.93 24.67
N ARG A 9 2.28 -4.61 25.50
CA ARG A 9 1.09 -3.91 25.05
C ARG A 9 1.51 -2.47 24.81
N MET A 10 1.69 -2.10 23.55
CA MET A 10 1.77 -0.70 23.17
C MET A 10 0.38 -0.09 23.48
N PRO A 11 0.26 0.87 24.42
CA PRO A 11 -1.02 1.52 24.68
C PRO A 11 -1.47 2.29 23.43
N ALA A 12 -2.78 2.31 23.14
CA ALA A 12 -3.38 2.94 21.96
C ALA A 12 -2.96 4.42 21.75
N GLU A 13 -2.65 5.13 22.83
CA GLU A 13 -2.11 6.50 22.82
C GLU A 13 -0.79 6.64 22.04
N ARG A 14 0.02 5.57 21.97
CA ARG A 14 1.34 5.58 21.32
C ARG A 14 1.24 5.49 19.78
N ILE A 15 0.13 4.98 19.25
CA ILE A 15 -0.14 4.90 17.80
C ILE A 15 -0.49 6.29 17.26
N ALA A 16 -1.29 7.07 18.00
CA ALA A 16 -1.71 8.42 17.59
C ALA A 16 -0.56 9.43 17.47
N GLN A 17 0.58 9.17 18.13
CA GLN A 17 1.77 10.03 18.11
C GLN A 17 2.87 9.48 17.19
N SER A 18 2.63 8.35 16.53
CA SER A 18 3.58 7.76 15.61
C SER A 18 3.55 8.51 14.27
N PRO A 19 4.70 8.71 13.60
CA PRO A 19 4.71 9.29 12.27
C PRO A 19 3.94 8.42 11.30
N GLN A 20 3.31 9.06 10.32
CA GLN A 20 2.38 8.41 9.40
C GLN A 20 3.03 8.14 8.05
N VAL A 21 2.65 7.02 7.45
CA VAL A 21 2.83 6.72 6.03
C VAL A 21 1.44 6.52 5.41
N VAL A 22 1.38 6.59 4.09
CA VAL A 22 0.16 6.29 3.34
C VAL A 22 0.30 4.92 2.70
N LEU A 23 -0.72 4.09 2.88
CA LEU A 23 -0.89 2.82 2.17
C LEU A 23 -1.89 3.03 1.04
N ILE A 24 -1.54 2.60 -0.16
CA ILE A 24 -2.47 2.56 -1.30
C ILE A 24 -2.61 1.10 -1.76
N LEU A 25 -3.85 0.64 -1.89
CA LEU A 25 -4.21 -0.68 -2.40
C LEU A 25 -4.76 -0.56 -3.81
N SER A 26 -4.35 -1.48 -4.69
CA SER A 26 -4.89 -1.64 -6.05
C SER A 26 -4.74 -3.10 -6.48
N THR A 27 -5.51 -3.56 -7.46
CA THR A 27 -5.39 -4.92 -8.02
C THR A 27 -5.15 -4.88 -9.53
N PHE A 28 -4.39 -5.85 -10.03
CA PHE A 28 -4.05 -5.99 -11.44
C PHE A 28 -4.34 -7.41 -11.91
N GLY A 29 -4.75 -7.57 -13.17
CA GLY A 29 -5.13 -8.87 -13.72
C GLY A 29 -3.95 -9.82 -13.96
N THR A 30 -2.70 -9.35 -13.94
CA THR A 30 -1.51 -10.20 -14.07
C THR A 30 -0.37 -9.76 -13.16
N ALA A 31 0.52 -10.69 -12.83
CA ALA A 31 1.71 -10.43 -12.03
C ALA A 31 2.64 -9.41 -12.72
N GLU A 32 2.82 -9.55 -14.03
CA GLU A 32 3.71 -8.70 -14.83
C GLU A 32 3.23 -7.26 -14.84
N ALA A 33 1.92 -7.03 -14.98
CA ALA A 33 1.35 -5.70 -14.95
C ALA A 33 1.49 -5.06 -13.56
N ALA A 34 1.25 -5.84 -12.50
CA ALA A 34 1.43 -5.41 -11.11
C ALA A 34 2.90 -5.02 -10.83
N GLU A 35 3.85 -5.88 -11.22
CA GLU A 35 5.29 -5.64 -11.04
C GLU A 35 5.78 -4.44 -11.84
N ALA A 36 5.33 -4.29 -13.09
CA ALA A 36 5.68 -3.16 -13.94
C ALA A 36 5.20 -1.83 -13.32
N CYS A 37 3.95 -1.78 -12.86
CA CYS A 37 3.41 -0.61 -12.18
C CYS A 37 4.18 -0.32 -10.88
N GLY A 38 4.39 -1.33 -10.03
CA GLY A 38 5.13 -1.18 -8.78
C GLY A 38 6.55 -0.66 -9.00
N ARG A 39 7.25 -1.17 -10.02
CA ARG A 39 8.59 -0.70 -10.40
C ARG A 39 8.57 0.76 -10.87
N GLN A 40 7.59 1.14 -11.68
CA GLN A 40 7.45 2.52 -12.15
C GLN A 40 7.25 3.47 -10.98
N LEU A 41 6.30 3.19 -10.09
CA LEU A 41 6.00 4.05 -8.93
C LEU A 41 7.22 4.28 -8.03
N VAL A 42 8.05 3.24 -7.83
CA VAL A 42 9.29 3.37 -7.05
C VAL A 42 10.36 4.15 -7.82
N THR A 43 10.50 3.89 -9.12
CA THR A 43 11.49 4.58 -9.98
C THR A 43 11.21 6.08 -10.06
N ASP A 44 9.94 6.45 -10.14
CA ASP A 44 9.48 7.83 -10.24
C ASP A 44 9.45 8.56 -8.89
N GLY A 45 9.83 7.89 -7.79
CA GLY A 45 9.83 8.44 -6.44
C GLY A 45 8.42 8.68 -5.85
N LEU A 46 7.40 8.06 -6.44
CA LEU A 46 5.99 8.18 -6.01
C LEU A 46 5.64 7.19 -4.90
N ALA A 47 6.42 6.13 -4.76
CA ALA A 47 6.34 5.16 -3.67
C ALA A 47 7.75 4.80 -3.18
N ALA A 48 7.90 4.56 -1.88
CA ALA A 48 9.15 4.06 -1.33
C ALA A 48 9.24 2.53 -1.44
N CYS A 49 8.10 1.83 -1.33
CA CYS A 49 8.01 0.38 -1.42
C CYS A 49 6.67 -0.03 -2.01
N VAL A 50 6.68 -1.07 -2.85
CA VAL A 50 5.47 -1.73 -3.33
C VAL A 50 5.63 -3.23 -3.07
N GLN A 51 4.61 -3.85 -2.48
CA GLN A 51 4.50 -5.30 -2.38
C GLN A 51 3.48 -5.79 -3.40
N VAL A 52 3.77 -6.91 -4.06
CA VAL A 52 2.86 -7.62 -4.94
C VAL A 52 2.43 -8.90 -4.23
N ASP A 53 1.15 -8.99 -3.88
CA ASP A 53 0.54 -10.19 -3.31
C ASP A 53 -0.27 -10.90 -4.40
N GLY A 54 -0.09 -12.21 -4.56
CA GLY A 54 -0.95 -12.99 -5.45
C GLY A 54 -0.41 -14.37 -5.76
N PRO A 55 -1.22 -15.18 -6.49
CA PRO A 55 -2.56 -14.84 -6.96
C PRO A 55 -3.59 -14.74 -5.81
N ILE A 56 -4.51 -13.78 -5.91
CA ILE A 56 -5.70 -13.65 -5.06
C ILE A 56 -6.98 -13.88 -5.88
N ARG A 57 -8.12 -14.11 -5.21
CA ARG A 57 -9.43 -14.16 -5.86
C ARG A 57 -10.26 -12.94 -5.48
N SER A 58 -10.63 -12.14 -6.48
CA SER A 58 -11.54 -11.01 -6.32
C SER A 58 -12.94 -11.45 -6.68
N ILE A 59 -13.89 -11.25 -5.76
CA ILE A 59 -15.30 -11.60 -5.93
C ILE A 59 -16.11 -10.31 -5.84
N TYR A 60 -16.75 -9.92 -6.93
CA TYR A 60 -17.44 -8.64 -7.05
C TYR A 60 -18.67 -8.74 -7.96
N ARG A 61 -19.51 -7.71 -7.96
CA ARG A 61 -20.67 -7.62 -8.87
C ARG A 61 -20.34 -6.69 -10.03
N TRP A 62 -20.56 -7.16 -11.25
CA TRP A 62 -20.44 -6.37 -12.45
C TRP A 62 -21.56 -6.74 -13.42
N ARG A 63 -22.26 -5.72 -13.96
CA ARG A 63 -23.42 -5.91 -14.86
C ARG A 63 -24.43 -6.94 -14.33
N ASP A 64 -24.79 -6.80 -13.05
CA ASP A 64 -25.72 -7.67 -12.32
C ASP A 64 -25.29 -9.13 -12.11
N GLU A 65 -24.09 -9.51 -12.55
CA GLU A 65 -23.53 -10.83 -12.36
C GLU A 65 -22.41 -10.81 -11.31
N VAL A 66 -22.28 -11.90 -10.55
CA VAL A 66 -21.15 -12.11 -9.65
C VAL A 66 -19.98 -12.64 -10.47
N GLN A 67 -18.90 -11.86 -10.51
CA GLN A 67 -17.64 -12.22 -11.15
C GLN A 67 -16.68 -12.80 -10.11
N ILE A 68 -15.80 -13.68 -10.57
CA ILE A 68 -14.68 -14.16 -9.77
C ILE A 68 -13.43 -14.19 -10.64
N ASP A 69 -12.51 -13.26 -10.36
CA ASP A 69 -11.27 -13.13 -11.13
C ASP A 69 -10.05 -13.46 -10.27
N GLU A 70 -9.02 -13.99 -10.93
CA GLU A 70 -7.68 -14.08 -10.36
C GLU A 70 -6.97 -12.75 -10.56
N GLU A 71 -6.42 -12.19 -9.49
CA GLU A 71 -5.74 -10.89 -9.51
C GLU A 71 -4.46 -10.89 -8.66
N PHE A 72 -3.69 -9.82 -8.81
CA PHE A 72 -2.49 -9.52 -8.04
C PHE A 72 -2.67 -8.16 -7.37
N ARG A 73 -2.57 -8.11 -6.04
CA ARG A 73 -2.74 -6.90 -5.27
C ARG A 73 -1.42 -6.17 -5.09
N LEU A 74 -1.42 -4.88 -5.38
CA LEU A 74 -0.38 -3.97 -4.92
C LEU A 74 -0.74 -3.42 -3.55
N LEU A 75 0.22 -3.50 -2.62
CA LEU A 75 0.24 -2.71 -1.39
C LEU A 75 1.39 -1.73 -1.45
N ILE A 76 1.07 -0.48 -1.75
CA ILE A 76 2.01 0.62 -2.01
C ILE A 76 2.21 1.41 -0.72
N LYS A 77 3.46 1.73 -0.39
CA LYS A 77 3.84 2.54 0.79
C LYS A 77 4.47 3.81 0.29
N THR A 78 3.84 4.92 0.61
CA THR A 78 4.27 6.24 0.18
C THR A 78 4.17 7.25 1.32
N SER A 79 4.75 8.43 1.11
CA SER A 79 4.64 9.53 2.05
C SER A 79 3.32 10.28 1.82
N PRO A 80 2.78 10.97 2.84
CA PRO A 80 1.64 11.85 2.66
C PRO A 80 1.84 12.90 1.55
N ALA A 81 3.08 13.36 1.34
CA ALA A 81 3.41 14.34 0.31
C ALA A 81 3.35 13.77 -1.11
N ALA A 82 3.64 12.47 -1.30
CA ALA A 82 3.66 11.82 -2.61
C ALA A 82 2.34 11.09 -2.94
N ALA A 83 1.45 10.88 -1.96
CA ALA A 83 0.24 10.10 -2.11
C ALA A 83 -0.68 10.55 -3.27
N ALA A 84 -0.93 11.85 -3.40
CA ALA A 84 -1.81 12.38 -4.46
C ALA A 84 -1.25 12.12 -5.87
N ASN A 85 0.07 12.29 -6.04
CA ASN A 85 0.71 12.01 -7.32
C ASN A 85 0.76 10.51 -7.60
N CYS A 86 1.00 9.68 -6.58
CA CYS A 86 0.95 8.22 -6.69
C CYS A 86 -0.44 7.73 -7.15
N GLN A 87 -1.52 8.24 -6.54
CA GLN A 87 -2.89 7.97 -6.97
C GLN A 87 -3.13 8.41 -8.41
N THR A 88 -2.74 9.63 -8.76
CA THR A 88 -2.93 10.16 -10.13
C THR A 88 -2.22 9.30 -11.16
N THR A 89 -0.99 8.87 -10.89
CA THR A 89 -0.25 7.98 -11.78
C THR A 89 -0.90 6.62 -11.89
N LEU A 90 -1.38 6.04 -10.78
CA LEU A 90 -2.14 4.78 -10.80
C LEU A 90 -3.35 4.90 -11.74
N GLU A 91 -4.18 5.93 -11.58
CA GLU A 91 -5.36 6.17 -12.44
C GLU A 91 -4.99 6.28 -13.93
N GLN A 92 -3.84 6.88 -14.25
CA GLN A 92 -3.39 7.08 -15.63
C GLN A 92 -2.83 5.82 -16.29
N VAL A 93 -2.17 4.94 -15.53
CA VAL A 93 -1.46 3.77 -16.07
C VAL A 93 -2.21 2.46 -15.86
N HIS A 94 -3.30 2.47 -15.10
CA HIS A 94 -4.01 1.24 -14.77
C HIS A 94 -4.63 0.59 -16.02
N PRO A 95 -4.51 -0.75 -16.19
CA PRO A 95 -5.16 -1.46 -17.29
C PRO A 95 -6.69 -1.55 -17.17
N TYR A 96 -7.28 -1.10 -16.06
CA TYR A 96 -8.73 -1.19 -15.82
C TYR A 96 -9.34 0.19 -15.96
N ASP A 97 -10.52 0.26 -16.56
CA ASP A 97 -11.28 1.52 -16.65
C ASP A 97 -11.71 2.05 -15.28
N LEU A 98 -11.94 1.15 -14.32
CA LEU A 98 -12.28 1.47 -12.93
C LEU A 98 -11.41 0.63 -11.98
N PRO A 99 -10.20 1.10 -11.65
CA PRO A 99 -9.31 0.40 -10.73
C PRO A 99 -9.78 0.50 -9.28
N GLU A 100 -9.46 -0.52 -8.47
CA GLU A 100 -9.46 -0.36 -7.02
C GLU A 100 -8.33 0.60 -6.65
N ILE A 101 -8.63 1.73 -6.02
CA ILE A 101 -7.61 2.61 -5.40
C ILE A 101 -8.12 3.00 -4.02
N VAL A 102 -7.66 2.29 -2.99
CA VAL A 102 -8.04 2.53 -1.59
C VAL A 102 -6.85 3.07 -0.82
N VAL A 103 -7.04 4.24 -0.20
CA VAL A 103 -5.99 4.96 0.53
C VAL A 103 -6.23 4.85 2.03
N LEU A 104 -5.20 4.47 2.79
CA LEU A 104 -5.24 4.40 4.25
C LEU A 104 -4.05 5.14 4.86
N ASP A 105 -4.33 5.94 5.89
CA ASP A 105 -3.30 6.46 6.78
C ASP A 105 -2.87 5.38 7.77
N ALA A 106 -1.55 5.19 7.93
CA ALA A 106 -0.99 4.18 8.80
C ALA A 106 0.15 4.74 9.66
N ALA A 107 0.07 4.48 10.96
CA ALA A 107 1.17 4.72 11.88
C ALA A 107 2.36 3.80 11.56
N ALA A 108 3.56 4.37 11.54
CA ALA A 108 4.81 3.65 11.28
C ALA A 108 5.86 3.96 12.35
N SER A 109 6.92 3.14 12.40
CA SER A 109 8.08 3.47 13.23
C SER A 109 8.78 4.72 12.69
N PRO A 110 9.39 5.56 13.55
CA PRO A 110 10.02 6.81 13.10
C PRO A 110 11.06 6.64 12.00
N ALA A 111 11.93 5.63 12.13
CA ALA A 111 12.94 5.35 11.11
C ALA A 111 12.31 4.92 9.77
N TYR A 112 11.25 4.12 9.80
CA TYR A 112 10.58 3.69 8.57
C TYR A 112 9.84 4.83 7.89
N ALA A 113 9.10 5.65 8.65
CA ALA A 113 8.44 6.83 8.10
C ALA A 113 9.43 7.84 7.50
N ALA A 114 10.60 8.04 8.13
CA ALA A 114 11.66 8.89 7.60
C ALA A 114 12.22 8.37 6.27
N TRP A 115 12.46 7.05 6.17
CA TRP A 115 12.87 6.40 4.94
C TRP A 115 11.80 6.53 3.85
N VAL A 116 10.51 6.30 4.16
CA VAL A 116 9.40 6.46 3.21
C VAL A 116 9.27 7.90 2.73
N ALA A 117 9.57 8.89 3.57
CA ALA A 117 9.58 10.30 3.20
C ALA A 117 10.79 10.70 2.32
N GLY A 118 11.73 9.79 2.04
CA GLY A 118 12.94 10.09 1.29
C GLY A 118 13.95 10.93 2.07
N THR A 119 13.84 10.99 3.40
CA THR A 119 14.87 11.64 4.22
C THR A 119 16.10 10.74 4.24
N PRO A 120 17.30 11.23 3.86
CA PRO A 120 18.52 10.44 3.96
C PRO A 120 18.75 10.00 5.40
N THR A 121 18.96 8.70 5.61
CA THR A 121 19.36 8.12 6.91
C THR A 121 20.84 8.37 7.17
#